data_AF-A0A5D0EIC0-F1
#
_entry.id   AF-A0A5D0EIC0-F1
#
_cell.length_a   1.000
_cell.length_b   1.000
_cell.length_c   1.000
_cell.angle_alpha   90.00
_cell.angle_beta   90.00
_cell.angle_gamma   90.00
#
_symmetry.space_group_name_H-M   'P 1'
#
loop_
_entity.id
_entity.type
_entity.pdbx_description
1 polymer ?
#
loop_
_entity_poly.entity_id
_entity_poly.type
_entity_poly.pdbx_seq_one_letter_code
_entity_poly.pdbx_strand_id
1 'polypeptide(L)'
;MSRQKKTRRLTDIMPARKADKKSERPYSGRKATRYELDAKAREEKKKRKHKGLSSGSRHSAAESKNAEQVKEAQDPRLGSRKKVPLIVEFVNKTQKAQAVSATKAEPKAKLDPMLELEQLENNECLNQLLDQLDEGKKLSAEDQQFVDECLARVEQLMTELGIAEDEENDEDLYRTFERIDINQFK
;
A
#
# COMPACT_ATOMS: atom_id res chain seq x y z
N MET A 1 -43.42 4.62 41.16
CA MET A 1 -42.67 5.89 41.28
C MET A 1 -41.66 5.78 42.42
N SER A 2 -40.37 5.58 42.16
CA SER A 2 -39.29 6.05 43.07
C SER A 2 -37.93 5.98 42.36
N ARG A 3 -37.50 7.11 41.77
CA ARG A 3 -36.15 7.27 41.22
C ARG A 3 -35.16 7.46 42.38
N GLN A 4 -34.29 6.49 42.62
CA GLN A 4 -33.14 6.66 43.51
C GLN A 4 -32.11 7.58 42.84
N LYS A 5 -31.80 8.72 43.48
CA LYS A 5 -30.75 9.64 43.00
C LYS A 5 -29.38 9.15 43.49
N LYS A 6 -28.43 8.95 42.57
CA LYS A 6 -27.02 8.70 42.89
C LYS A 6 -26.40 9.97 43.47
N THR A 7 -25.90 9.90 44.70
CA THR A 7 -25.10 10.97 45.30
C THR A 7 -23.70 10.98 44.69
N ARG A 8 -23.13 12.17 44.50
CA ARG A 8 -21.76 12.32 43.97
C ARG A 8 -20.76 11.93 45.06
N ARG A 9 -19.83 11.02 44.76
CA ARG A 9 -18.68 10.73 45.62
C ARG A 9 -17.80 11.98 45.73
N LEU A 10 -17.68 12.50 46.95
CA LEU A 10 -16.66 13.49 47.29
C LEU A 10 -15.33 12.75 47.47
N THR A 11 -14.41 12.92 46.53
CA THR A 11 -13.00 12.55 46.72
C THR A 11 -12.17 13.82 46.67
N ASP A 12 -12.34 14.66 47.68
CA ASP A 12 -11.48 15.81 47.92
C ASP A 12 -10.51 15.44 49.04
N ILE A 13 -9.53 14.61 48.70
CA ILE A 13 -8.37 14.37 49.55
C ILE A 13 -7.22 15.03 48.80
N MET A 14 -6.85 16.25 49.21
CA MET A 14 -5.70 16.94 48.65
C MET A 14 -4.45 16.03 48.76
N PRO A 15 -3.66 15.85 47.69
CA PRO A 15 -2.44 15.07 47.79
C PRO A 15 -1.45 15.76 48.73
N ALA A 16 -1.01 15.05 49.76
CA ALA A 16 0.00 15.52 50.69
C ALA A 16 1.27 15.97 49.93
N ARG A 17 1.79 17.16 50.26
CA ARG A 17 3.08 17.66 49.76
C ARG A 17 4.17 16.67 50.17
N LYS A 18 4.59 15.81 49.24
CA LYS A 18 5.82 15.03 49.38
C LYS A 18 6.95 16.03 49.61
N ALA A 19 7.64 15.93 50.75
CA ALA A 19 8.81 16.74 51.02
C ALA A 19 9.89 16.39 49.98
N ASP A 20 10.14 17.31 49.05
CA ASP A 20 11.20 17.22 48.06
C ASP A 20 12.57 17.43 48.73
N LYS A 21 13.04 16.43 49.46
CA LYS A 21 14.48 16.27 49.70
C LYS A 21 14.88 14.91 49.17
N LYS A 22 15.12 14.86 47.86
CA LYS A 22 15.86 13.75 47.25
C LYS A 22 17.25 13.75 47.88
N SER A 23 17.70 12.60 48.37
CA SER A 23 19.07 12.44 48.84
C SER A 23 20.02 12.68 47.66
N GLU A 24 20.98 13.60 47.85
CA GLU A 24 21.99 13.86 46.81
C GLU A 24 22.84 12.61 46.63
N ARG A 25 22.97 12.15 45.38
CA ARG A 25 23.86 11.04 45.04
C ARG A 25 25.31 11.49 45.24
N PRO A 26 26.22 10.63 45.74
CA PRO A 26 27.62 11.00 45.89
C PRO A 26 28.21 11.33 44.51
N TYR A 27 28.65 12.58 44.33
CA TYR A 27 29.28 13.03 43.10
C TYR A 27 30.72 12.53 43.04
N SER A 28 31.06 11.73 42.01
CA SER A 28 32.47 11.38 41.74
C SER A 28 33.15 12.53 41.00
N GLY A 29 33.86 13.40 41.72
CA GLY A 29 34.64 14.50 41.13
C GLY A 29 34.84 15.70 42.05
N ARG A 30 35.59 16.71 41.58
CA ARG A 30 35.72 17.99 42.30
C ARG A 30 34.36 18.69 42.33
N LYS A 31 33.96 19.16 43.51
CA LYS A 31 32.76 19.98 43.68
C LYS A 31 32.94 21.28 42.91
N ALA A 32 31.95 21.66 42.10
CA ALA A 32 31.98 22.92 41.37
C ALA A 32 32.11 24.10 42.33
N THR A 33 32.89 25.10 41.94
CA THR A 33 33.03 26.32 42.73
C THR A 33 31.73 27.12 42.73
N ARG A 34 31.52 27.98 43.75
CA ARG A 34 30.33 28.85 43.82
C ARG A 34 30.16 29.70 42.56
N TYR A 35 31.28 30.18 42.01
CA TYR A 35 31.28 30.97 40.78
C TYR A 35 30.79 30.16 39.57
N GLU A 36 31.24 28.91 39.42
CA GLU A 36 30.79 28.03 38.34
C GLU A 36 29.31 27.66 38.46
N LEU A 37 28.81 27.47 39.68
CA LEU A 37 27.38 27.22 39.93
C LEU A 37 26.54 28.44 39.54
N ASP A 38 26.97 29.64 39.91
CA ASP A 38 26.28 30.89 39.56
C ASP A 38 26.31 31.15 38.04
N ALA A 39 27.42 30.83 37.36
CA ALA A 39 27.51 30.92 35.91
C ALA A 39 26.55 29.96 35.22
N LYS A 40 26.53 28.68 35.61
CA LYS A 40 25.60 27.67 35.09
C LYS A 40 24.15 28.05 35.33
N ALA A 41 23.81 28.57 36.51
CA ALA A 41 22.45 29.01 36.81
C ALA A 41 22.00 30.19 35.91
N ARG A 42 22.90 31.12 35.58
CA ARG A 42 22.60 32.21 34.62
C ARG A 42 22.40 31.67 33.21
N GLU A 43 23.21 30.72 32.77
CA GLU A 43 23.06 30.08 31.46
C GLU A 43 21.76 29.28 31.35
N GLU A 44 21.39 28.50 32.37
CA GLU A 44 20.12 27.77 32.40
C GLU A 44 18.93 28.72 32.39
N LYS A 45 18.99 29.84 33.12
CA LYS A 45 17.97 30.89 33.05
C LYS A 45 17.86 31.44 31.63
N LYS A 46 18.98 31.76 30.96
CA LYS A 46 18.98 32.22 29.55
C LYS A 46 18.34 31.18 28.62
N LYS A 47 18.70 29.91 28.76
CA LYS A 47 18.14 28.79 27.97
C LYS A 47 16.64 28.59 28.21
N ARG A 48 16.15 28.83 29.43
CA ARG A 48 14.74 28.68 29.79
C ARG A 48 13.87 29.91 29.49
N LYS A 49 14.45 31.10 29.36
CA LYS A 49 13.71 32.35 29.09
C LYS A 49 12.82 32.29 27.84
N HIS A 50 13.28 31.63 26.79
CA HIS A 50 12.53 31.48 25.53
C HIS A 50 11.90 30.09 25.36
N LYS A 51 12.15 29.17 26.31
CA LYS A 51 11.56 27.84 26.30
C LYS A 51 10.24 27.90 27.06
N GLY A 52 9.12 27.79 26.35
CA GLY A 52 7.81 27.60 26.97
C GLY A 52 7.76 26.33 27.84
N LEU A 53 6.67 26.16 28.59
CA LEU A 53 6.41 24.90 29.29
C LEU A 53 6.38 23.76 28.26
N SER A 54 6.91 22.59 28.63
CA SER A 54 6.81 21.40 27.78
C SER A 54 5.35 21.10 27.48
N SER A 55 5.04 20.85 26.21
CA SER A 55 3.72 20.39 25.76
C SER A 55 3.25 19.20 26.61
N GLY A 56 2.00 19.21 27.05
CA GLY A 56 1.43 18.14 27.90
C GLY A 56 1.57 18.34 29.41
N SER A 57 2.31 19.35 29.90
CA SER A 57 2.53 19.55 31.35
C SER A 57 1.26 19.75 32.20
N ARG A 58 0.13 20.12 31.59
CA ARG A 58 -1.16 20.30 32.29
C ARG A 58 -2.10 19.10 32.20
N HIS A 59 -1.87 18.18 31.27
CA HIS A 59 -2.84 17.13 30.93
C HIS A 59 -2.24 15.73 30.74
N SER A 60 -0.92 15.59 30.77
CA SER A 60 -0.26 14.30 30.64
C SER A 60 0.36 13.95 31.99
N ALA A 61 -0.19 12.92 32.64
CA ALA A 61 0.51 12.24 33.72
C ALA A 61 1.90 11.85 33.20
N ALA A 62 2.94 12.11 33.99
CA ALA A 62 4.31 11.79 33.61
C ALA A 62 4.47 10.27 33.51
N GLU A 63 4.29 9.70 32.31
CA GLU A 63 4.67 8.34 32.03
C GLU A 63 6.20 8.26 32.02
N SER A 64 6.76 7.65 33.05
CA SER A 64 8.15 7.23 33.11
C SER A 64 8.40 6.20 32.00
N LYS A 65 8.92 6.65 30.86
CA LYS A 65 9.35 5.75 29.79
C LYS A 65 10.61 5.02 30.24
N ASN A 66 10.44 3.75 30.65
CA ASN A 66 11.55 2.80 30.67
C ASN A 66 12.10 2.65 29.26
N ALA A 67 13.43 2.57 29.17
CA ALA A 67 14.19 2.48 27.94
C ALA A 67 13.98 1.11 27.28
N GLU A 68 12.84 0.94 26.62
CA GLU A 68 12.60 -0.16 25.71
C GLU A 68 12.59 0.43 24.30
N GLN A 69 13.35 -0.21 23.43
CA GLN A 69 13.78 0.25 22.10
C GLN A 69 12.74 1.15 21.42
N VAL A 70 13.16 2.38 21.09
CA VAL A 70 12.38 3.39 20.38
C VAL A 70 12.03 2.85 18.99
N LYS A 71 10.94 2.09 18.90
CA LYS A 71 10.15 2.02 17.69
C LYS A 71 9.46 3.38 17.62
N GLU A 72 9.97 4.26 16.77
CA GLU A 72 9.31 5.51 16.46
C GLU A 72 7.84 5.21 16.12
N ALA A 73 6.92 5.71 16.95
CA ALA A 73 5.51 5.54 16.72
C ALA A 73 5.17 6.28 15.42
N GLN A 74 5.07 5.52 14.32
CA GLN A 74 4.65 6.06 13.04
C GLN A 74 3.18 6.46 13.14
N ASP A 75 2.84 7.58 12.50
CA ASP A 75 1.47 8.09 12.48
C ASP A 75 0.53 7.05 11.86
N PRO A 76 -0.54 6.61 12.55
CA PRO A 76 -1.49 5.63 12.00
C PRO A 76 -2.19 6.08 10.72
N ARG A 77 -2.15 7.39 10.40
CA ARG A 77 -2.68 7.93 9.14
C ARG A 77 -1.70 7.77 7.97
N LEU A 78 -0.39 7.64 8.25
CA LEU A 78 0.61 7.32 7.25
C LEU A 78 0.72 5.80 7.12
N GLY A 79 0.17 5.27 6.03
CA GLY A 79 0.34 3.86 5.67
C GLY A 79 1.81 3.47 5.44
N SER A 80 2.05 2.17 5.23
CA SER A 80 3.41 1.67 4.99
C SER A 80 3.97 2.20 3.65
N ARG A 81 4.93 3.12 3.72
CA ARG A 81 5.70 3.61 2.56
C ARG A 81 7.03 2.87 2.37
N LYS A 82 7.20 1.72 3.03
CA LYS A 82 8.41 0.90 2.88
C LYS A 82 8.42 0.28 1.49
N LYS A 83 9.48 0.51 0.73
CA LYS A 83 9.65 -0.06 -0.61
C LYS A 83 9.73 -1.59 -0.50
N VAL A 84 8.90 -2.27 -1.28
CA VAL A 84 8.96 -3.73 -1.44
C VAL A 84 9.75 -4.00 -2.73
N PRO A 85 10.82 -4.81 -2.69
CA PRO A 85 11.56 -5.16 -3.90
C PRO A 85 10.67 -5.98 -4.84
N LEU A 86 10.67 -5.60 -6.12
CA LEU A 86 9.82 -6.23 -7.14
C LEU A 86 10.40 -7.56 -7.66
N ILE A 87 11.69 -7.80 -7.44
CA ILE A 87 12.40 -8.99 -7.89
C ILE A 87 12.92 -9.71 -6.64
N VAL A 88 12.51 -10.97 -6.48
CA VAL A 88 13.09 -11.87 -5.48
C VAL A 88 14.33 -12.47 -6.12
N GLU A 89 15.48 -11.82 -5.96
CA GLU A 89 16.76 -12.43 -6.34
C GLU A 89 17.02 -13.62 -5.41
N PHE A 90 16.67 -14.82 -5.87
CA PHE A 90 17.10 -16.08 -5.27
C PHE A 90 18.58 -16.27 -5.55
N VAL A 91 19.44 -15.45 -4.94
CA VAL A 91 20.88 -15.68 -4.94
C VAL A 91 21.14 -16.86 -4.01
N ASN A 92 21.26 -18.04 -4.63
CA ASN A 92 22.17 -19.11 -4.25
C ASN A 92 22.21 -19.45 -2.76
N LYS A 93 21.12 -20.00 -2.23
CA LYS A 93 21.23 -21.00 -1.16
C LYS A 93 21.07 -22.37 -1.79
N THR A 94 22.20 -23.06 -1.98
CA THR A 94 22.23 -24.45 -2.40
C THR A 94 21.52 -25.31 -1.35
N GLN A 95 20.24 -25.59 -1.57
CA GLN A 95 19.52 -26.61 -0.81
C GLN A 95 19.65 -27.93 -1.56
N LYS A 96 20.27 -28.89 -0.88
CA LYS A 96 20.47 -30.26 -1.34
C LYS A 96 19.13 -30.88 -1.75
N ALA A 97 19.21 -31.63 -2.84
CA ALA A 97 18.21 -32.53 -3.39
C ALA A 97 17.09 -32.94 -2.42
N GLN A 98 15.87 -32.49 -2.70
CA GLN A 98 14.66 -33.21 -2.34
C GLN A 98 13.84 -33.43 -3.60
N ALA A 99 13.24 -34.61 -3.62
CA ALA A 99 12.74 -35.30 -4.78
C ALA A 99 11.72 -34.51 -5.59
N VAL A 100 11.79 -34.75 -6.89
CA VAL A 100 10.84 -34.40 -7.92
C VAL A 100 9.45 -34.89 -7.50
N SER A 101 8.60 -34.01 -7.01
CA SER A 101 7.16 -34.18 -7.13
C SER A 101 6.71 -33.31 -8.30
N ALA A 102 6.21 -33.96 -9.34
CA ALA A 102 5.57 -33.30 -10.46
C ALA A 102 4.45 -32.41 -9.92
N THR A 103 4.73 -31.11 -9.83
CA THR A 103 3.74 -30.07 -9.67
C THR A 103 2.83 -30.15 -10.88
N LYS A 104 1.66 -30.77 -10.68
CA LYS A 104 0.49 -30.55 -11.53
C LYS A 104 0.44 -29.05 -11.79
N ALA A 105 0.52 -28.68 -13.06
CA ALA A 105 0.15 -27.35 -13.50
C ALA A 105 -1.27 -27.11 -12.98
N GLU A 106 -1.38 -26.28 -11.94
CA GLU A 106 -2.67 -25.73 -11.57
C GLU A 106 -3.19 -25.02 -12.82
N PRO A 107 -4.47 -25.23 -13.20
CA PRO A 107 -5.03 -24.51 -14.33
C PRO A 107 -4.90 -23.04 -13.98
N LYS A 108 -4.10 -22.31 -14.77
CA LYS A 108 -4.09 -20.84 -14.74
C LYS A 108 -5.55 -20.44 -14.67
N ALA A 109 -5.93 -19.76 -13.58
CA ALA A 109 -7.30 -19.29 -13.39
C ALA A 109 -7.74 -18.71 -14.73
N LYS A 110 -8.82 -19.27 -15.32
CA LYS A 110 -9.33 -18.81 -16.60
C LYS A 110 -9.52 -17.31 -16.45
N LEU A 111 -8.65 -16.53 -17.10
CA LEU A 111 -8.80 -15.08 -17.08
C LEU A 111 -10.14 -14.78 -17.73
N ASP A 112 -10.81 -13.74 -17.26
CA ASP A 112 -12.04 -13.30 -17.92
C ASP A 112 -11.69 -13.01 -19.39
N PRO A 113 -12.47 -13.51 -20.36
CA PRO A 113 -12.13 -13.42 -21.78
C PRO A 113 -11.90 -11.96 -22.24
N MET A 114 -12.63 -11.01 -21.63
CA MET A 114 -12.44 -9.58 -21.86
C MET A 114 -11.07 -9.07 -21.40
N LEU A 115 -10.58 -9.56 -20.25
CA LEU A 115 -9.30 -9.15 -19.67
C LEU A 115 -8.13 -9.79 -20.44
N GLU A 116 -8.27 -11.03 -20.89
CA GLU A 116 -7.28 -11.68 -21.75
C GLU A 116 -7.15 -10.95 -23.10
N LEU A 117 -8.26 -10.51 -23.67
CA LEU A 117 -8.30 -9.73 -24.91
C LEU A 117 -7.61 -8.38 -24.75
N GLU A 118 -7.91 -7.64 -23.68
CA GLU A 118 -7.22 -6.38 -23.36
C GLU A 118 -5.70 -6.59 -23.16
N GLN A 119 -5.28 -7.72 -22.60
CA GLN A 119 -3.86 -8.04 -22.45
C GLN A 119 -3.17 -8.33 -23.80
N LEU A 120 -3.85 -9.01 -24.72
CA LEU A 120 -3.32 -9.28 -26.06
C LEU A 120 -3.23 -8.00 -26.89
N GLU A 121 -4.24 -7.12 -26.82
CA GLU A 121 -4.23 -5.80 -27.49
C GLU A 121 -3.10 -4.88 -26.97
N ASN A 122 -2.82 -4.94 -25.66
CA ASN A 122 -1.77 -4.14 -25.03
C ASN A 122 -0.38 -4.83 -25.04
N ASN A 123 -0.21 -5.95 -25.73
CA ASN A 123 1.07 -6.65 -25.77
C ASN A 123 2.09 -5.89 -26.64
N GLU A 124 3.12 -5.32 -26.01
CA GLU A 124 4.16 -4.55 -26.69
C GLU A 124 4.91 -5.35 -27.76
N CYS A 125 5.16 -6.64 -27.53
CA CYS A 125 5.87 -7.49 -28.49
C CYS A 125 5.02 -7.72 -29.75
N LEU A 126 3.73 -8.03 -29.57
CA LEU A 126 2.80 -8.21 -30.69
C LEU A 126 2.71 -6.92 -31.52
N ASN A 127 2.54 -5.77 -30.86
CA ASN A 127 2.44 -4.47 -31.52
C ASN A 127 3.71 -4.12 -32.32
N GLN A 128 4.90 -4.37 -31.76
CA GLN A 128 6.15 -4.16 -32.48
C GLN A 128 6.32 -5.05 -33.71
N LEU A 129 5.85 -6.29 -33.66
CA LEU A 129 5.89 -7.21 -34.80
C LEU A 129 4.91 -6.78 -35.90
N LEU A 130 3.72 -6.29 -35.52
CA LEU A 130 2.75 -5.71 -36.45
C LEU A 130 3.31 -4.44 -37.14
N ASP A 131 3.91 -3.53 -36.36
CA ASP A 131 4.56 -2.33 -36.92
C ASP A 131 5.65 -2.70 -37.94
N GLN A 132 6.43 -3.75 -37.68
CA GLN A 132 7.46 -4.23 -38.61
C GLN A 132 6.86 -4.82 -39.90
N LEU A 133 5.73 -5.52 -39.80
CA LEU A 133 4.99 -6.01 -40.97
C LEU A 133 4.43 -4.86 -41.80
N ASP A 134 3.89 -3.82 -41.15
CA ASP A 134 3.39 -2.60 -41.81
C ASP A 134 4.51 -1.81 -42.49
N GLU A 135 5.71 -1.79 -41.90
CA GLU A 135 6.92 -1.26 -42.52
C GLU A 135 7.45 -2.13 -43.68
N GLY A 136 6.86 -3.30 -43.92
CA GLY A 136 7.25 -4.24 -44.98
C GLY A 136 8.50 -5.07 -44.68
N LYS A 137 8.92 -5.13 -43.41
CA LYS A 137 10.02 -6.00 -42.98
C LYS A 137 9.55 -7.45 -42.95
N LYS A 138 10.44 -8.38 -43.32
CA LYS A 138 10.16 -9.81 -43.23
C LYS A 138 10.47 -10.29 -41.80
N LEU A 139 9.44 -10.78 -41.12
CA LEU A 139 9.57 -11.43 -39.82
C LEU A 139 10.24 -12.81 -39.95
N SER A 140 10.78 -13.32 -38.83
CA SER A 140 11.25 -14.70 -38.76
C SER A 140 10.06 -15.66 -38.77
N ALA A 141 10.29 -16.94 -39.08
CA ALA A 141 9.21 -17.93 -39.08
C ALA A 141 8.60 -18.13 -37.69
N GLU A 142 9.41 -18.01 -36.63
CA GLU A 142 8.94 -18.11 -35.24
C GLU A 142 8.09 -16.90 -34.86
N ASP A 143 8.51 -15.69 -35.24
CA ASP A 143 7.76 -14.46 -34.96
C ASP A 143 6.44 -14.42 -35.73
N GLN A 144 6.43 -14.88 -36.98
CA GLN A 144 5.20 -14.95 -37.76
C GLN A 144 4.21 -15.95 -37.14
N GLN A 145 4.68 -17.13 -36.72
CA GLN A 145 3.83 -18.10 -36.01
C GLN A 145 3.26 -17.51 -34.73
N PHE A 146 4.06 -16.77 -33.97
CA PHE A 146 3.59 -16.09 -32.76
C PHE A 146 2.49 -15.06 -33.07
N VAL A 147 2.67 -14.23 -34.10
CA VAL A 147 1.64 -13.26 -34.52
C VAL A 147 0.37 -13.99 -34.93
N ASP A 148 0.47 -15.03 -35.76
CA ASP A 148 -0.67 -15.79 -36.25
C ASP A 148 -1.44 -16.48 -35.09
N GLU A 149 -0.72 -17.06 -34.12
CA GLU A 149 -1.31 -17.65 -32.91
C GLU A 149 -2.03 -16.61 -32.03
N CYS A 150 -1.42 -15.43 -31.84
CA CYS A 150 -2.04 -14.34 -31.10
C CYS A 150 -3.31 -13.83 -31.77
N LEU A 151 -3.28 -13.61 -33.09
CA LEU A 151 -4.46 -13.17 -33.85
C LEU A 151 -5.57 -14.22 -33.81
N ALA A 152 -5.25 -15.51 -33.97
CA ALA A 152 -6.23 -16.59 -33.84
C ALA A 152 -6.85 -16.66 -32.44
N ARG A 153 -6.09 -16.35 -31.39
CA ARG A 153 -6.63 -16.27 -30.02
C ARG A 153 -7.53 -15.05 -29.84
N VAL A 154 -7.17 -13.89 -30.41
CA VAL A 154 -8.01 -12.69 -30.40
C VAL A 154 -9.35 -12.95 -31.10
N GLU A 155 -9.35 -13.59 -32.27
CA GLU A 155 -10.57 -13.99 -32.98
C GLU A 155 -11.46 -14.89 -32.11
N GLN A 156 -10.89 -15.91 -31.48
CA GLN A 156 -11.63 -16.77 -30.55
C GLN A 156 -12.24 -15.97 -29.41
N LEU A 157 -11.49 -15.07 -28.78
CA LEU A 157 -11.99 -14.22 -27.69
C LEU A 157 -13.10 -13.27 -28.17
N MET A 158 -12.99 -12.71 -29.37
CA MET A 158 -14.03 -11.88 -29.97
C MET A 158 -15.32 -12.67 -30.24
N THR A 159 -15.21 -13.94 -30.67
CA THR A 159 -16.38 -14.83 -30.82
C THR A 159 -16.99 -15.24 -29.48
N GLU A 160 -16.17 -15.57 -28.49
CA GLU A 160 -16.62 -15.92 -27.12
C GLU A 160 -17.37 -14.76 -26.45
N LEU A 161 -16.93 -13.53 -26.70
CA LEU A 161 -17.56 -12.31 -26.18
C LEU A 161 -18.80 -11.87 -27.00
N GLY A 162 -19.06 -12.51 -28.15
CA GLY A 162 -20.15 -12.14 -29.05
C GLY A 162 -19.95 -10.79 -29.75
N ILE A 163 -18.69 -10.33 -29.87
CA ILE A 163 -18.32 -9.09 -30.60
C ILE A 163 -18.17 -9.38 -32.09
N ALA A 164 -17.69 -10.58 -32.44
CA ALA A 164 -17.63 -11.04 -33.82
C ALA A 164 -19.05 -11.43 -34.27
N GLU A 165 -19.78 -10.46 -34.83
CA GLU A 165 -21.08 -10.64 -35.47
C GLU A 165 -20.94 -11.42 -36.79
N ASP A 166 -20.85 -12.74 -36.71
CA ASP A 166 -21.11 -13.64 -37.86
C ASP A 166 -22.44 -14.39 -37.74
N GLU A 167 -23.16 -14.24 -36.62
CA GLU A 167 -24.59 -14.58 -36.63
C GLU A 167 -25.32 -13.44 -37.32
N GLU A 168 -25.70 -13.68 -38.58
CA GLU A 168 -26.92 -13.14 -39.20
C GLU A 168 -28.10 -13.43 -38.26
N ASN A 169 -28.16 -12.75 -37.13
CA ASN A 169 -29.26 -12.85 -36.23
C ASN A 169 -30.37 -12.00 -36.84
N ASP A 170 -31.31 -12.66 -37.52
CA ASP A 170 -32.52 -12.04 -38.04
C ASP A 170 -33.35 -11.34 -36.94
N GLU A 171 -32.99 -11.51 -35.66
CA GLU A 171 -33.51 -10.76 -34.50
C GLU A 171 -32.80 -9.43 -34.21
N ASP A 172 -31.75 -9.03 -34.95
CA ASP A 172 -31.17 -7.70 -34.80
C ASP A 172 -32.16 -6.63 -35.26
N LEU A 173 -32.80 -6.01 -34.27
CA LEU A 173 -33.77 -4.93 -34.44
C LEU A 173 -33.19 -3.74 -35.21
N TYR A 174 -31.86 -3.54 -35.16
CA TYR A 174 -31.21 -2.46 -35.88
C TYR A 174 -31.09 -2.77 -37.38
N ARG A 175 -30.62 -3.96 -37.75
CA ARG A 175 -30.59 -4.43 -39.15
C ARG A 175 -31.98 -4.55 -39.78
N THR A 176 -32.96 -5.03 -39.02
CA THR A 176 -34.34 -5.08 -39.51
C THR A 176 -34.89 -3.68 -39.76
N PHE A 177 -34.61 -2.71 -38.88
CA PHE A 177 -34.98 -1.31 -39.10
C PHE A 177 -34.31 -0.70 -40.35
N GLU A 178 -33.03 -0.98 -40.60
CA GLU A 178 -32.32 -0.51 -41.80
C GLU A 178 -32.90 -1.09 -43.11
N ARG A 179 -33.35 -2.35 -43.07
CA ARG A 179 -33.96 -3.02 -44.23
C ARG A 179 -35.41 -2.60 -44.47
N ILE A 180 -36.11 -2.13 -43.43
CA ILE A 180 -37.50 -1.68 -43.54
C ILE A 180 -37.57 -0.37 -44.32
N ASP A 181 -38.09 -0.44 -45.55
CA ASP A 181 -38.38 0.75 -46.35
C ASP A 181 -39.69 1.38 -45.88
N ILE A 182 -39.59 2.59 -45.31
CA ILE A 182 -40.69 3.36 -44.74
C ILE A 182 -41.77 3.68 -45.79
N ASN A 183 -41.43 3.63 -47.08
CA ASN A 183 -42.37 3.87 -48.17
C ASN A 183 -43.31 2.68 -48.44
N GLN A 184 -43.05 1.50 -47.88
CA GLN A 184 -43.91 0.32 -48.04
C GLN A 184 -45.19 0.36 -47.19
N PHE A 185 -45.27 1.25 -46.19
CA PHE A 185 -46.41 1.38 -45.28
C PHE A 185 -47.38 2.51 -45.67
N LYS A 186 -47.33 2.98 -46.92
CA LYS A 186 -48.15 4.09 -47.44
C LYS A 186 -49.21 3.58 -48.40
#